data_AF-A0A7Y2BLS1-F1
#
_entry.id   AF-A0A7Y2BLS1-F1
#
_cell.length_a   1.000
_cell.length_b   1.000
_cell.length_c   1.000
_cell.angle_alpha   90.00
_cell.angle_beta   90.00
_cell.angle_gamma   90.00
#
_symmetry.space_group_name_H-M   'P 1'
#
loop_
_entity.id
_entity.type
_entity.pdbx_description
1 polymer ?
#
loop_
_entity_poly.entity_id
_entity_poly.type
_entity_poly.pdbx_seq_one_letter_code
_entity_poly.pdbx_strand_id
1 'polypeptide(L)'
;SYDEPNFRFQSSIEAAQDASLVVIVGTTGATTLPMHIGTIAARRGIPMIVVNPEPNPFSDLAQRTGVGAFLAGTAGDWVPKLADALPAA
;
A
#
# COMPACT_ATOMS: atom_id res chain seq x y z
N SER A 1 1.15 6.40 -27.96
CA SER A 1 0.63 7.23 -26.86
C SER A 1 0.37 6.32 -25.68
N TYR A 2 0.63 6.79 -24.47
CA TYR A 2 0.30 6.07 -23.25
C TYR A 2 -1.19 6.28 -22.91
N ASP A 3 -1.87 5.22 -22.44
CA ASP A 3 -3.33 5.19 -22.20
C ASP A 3 -3.66 5.35 -20.71
N GLU A 4 -3.51 6.58 -20.22
CA GLU A 4 -3.74 6.93 -18.80
C GLU A 4 -5.16 6.60 -18.31
N PRO A 5 -6.26 6.80 -19.07
CA PRO A 5 -7.61 6.43 -18.60
C PRO A 5 -7.74 4.98 -18.15
N ASN A 6 -7.05 4.06 -18.83
CA ASN A 6 -7.10 2.63 -18.55
C ASN A 6 -6.00 2.17 -17.59
N PHE A 7 -4.78 2.72 -17.68
CA PHE A 7 -3.64 2.25 -16.91
C PHE A 7 -3.35 3.04 -15.63
N ARG A 8 -3.79 4.31 -15.56
CA ARG A 8 -3.68 5.20 -14.39
C ARG A 8 -2.31 5.23 -13.72
N PHE A 9 -1.25 5.13 -14.50
CA PHE A 9 0.10 5.04 -13.99
C PHE A 9 0.50 6.39 -13.42
N GLN A 10 0.34 7.46 -14.20
CA GLN A 10 0.80 8.78 -13.79
C GLN A 10 -0.01 9.29 -12.59
N SER A 11 -1.34 9.20 -12.66
CA SER A 11 -2.22 9.59 -11.55
C SER A 11 -1.98 8.79 -10.27
N SER A 12 -1.65 7.50 -10.37
CA SER A 12 -1.31 6.70 -9.19
C SER A 12 0.03 7.10 -8.57
N ILE A 13 1.01 7.50 -9.38
CA ILE A 13 2.30 8.00 -8.88
C ILE A 13 2.10 9.34 -8.16
N GLU A 14 1.34 10.25 -8.74
CA GLU A 14 1.01 11.55 -8.13
C GLU A 14 0.26 11.36 -6.79
N ALA A 15 -0.76 10.50 -6.77
CA ALA A 15 -1.46 10.16 -5.54
C ALA A 15 -0.52 9.60 -4.45
N ALA A 16 0.43 8.75 -4.82
CA ALA A 16 1.42 8.21 -3.88
C ALA A 16 2.42 9.28 -3.37
N GLN A 17 2.70 10.32 -4.17
CA GLN A 17 3.54 11.45 -3.78
C GLN A 17 2.84 12.39 -2.80
N ASP A 18 1.51 12.44 -2.80
CA ASP A 18 0.73 13.29 -1.91
C ASP A 18 0.16 12.55 -0.69
N ALA A 19 0.05 11.23 -0.75
CA ALA A 19 -0.52 10.41 0.32
C ALA A 19 0.19 10.62 1.67
N SER A 20 -0.55 10.54 2.78
CA SER A 20 0.02 10.51 4.14
C SER A 20 0.05 9.10 4.74
N LEU A 21 -0.56 8.14 4.07
CA LEU A 21 -0.63 6.72 4.43
C LEU A 21 -0.82 5.91 3.14
N VAL A 22 -0.14 4.77 3.03
CA VAL A 22 -0.40 3.79 1.96
C VAL A 22 -0.87 2.49 2.58
N VAL A 23 -2.00 1.97 2.08
CA VAL A 23 -2.55 0.67 2.47
C VAL A 23 -2.45 -0.28 1.28
N ILE A 24 -1.75 -1.38 1.46
CA ILE A 24 -1.50 -2.40 0.42
C ILE A 24 -2.22 -3.67 0.86
N VAL A 25 -3.16 -4.14 0.04
CA VAL A 25 -4.02 -5.28 0.38
C VAL A 25 -3.96 -6.34 -0.70
N GLY A 26 -3.61 -7.57 -0.33
CA GLY A 26 -3.80 -8.75 -1.18
C GLY A 26 -3.11 -8.70 -2.54
N THR A 27 -1.89 -8.17 -2.59
CA THR A 27 -1.05 -8.15 -3.80
C THR A 27 0.30 -8.81 -3.54
N THR A 28 0.80 -9.54 -4.53
CA THR A 28 2.13 -10.15 -4.48
C THR A 28 3.26 -9.14 -4.68
N GLY A 29 2.96 -7.95 -5.21
CA GLY A 29 3.98 -6.99 -5.63
C GLY A 29 4.73 -7.38 -6.92
N ALA A 30 4.23 -8.37 -7.66
CA ALA A 30 4.85 -8.82 -8.91
C ALA A 30 4.69 -7.82 -10.08
N THR A 31 3.93 -6.74 -9.90
CA THR A 31 3.68 -5.73 -10.93
C THR A 31 4.38 -4.41 -10.60
N THR A 32 4.78 -3.70 -11.66
CA THR A 32 5.63 -2.51 -11.58
C THR A 32 4.98 -1.35 -10.81
N LEU A 33 3.71 -1.04 -11.09
CA LEU A 33 3.05 0.14 -10.51
C LEU A 33 2.90 0.07 -8.98
N PRO A 34 2.36 -1.01 -8.37
CA PRO A 34 2.33 -1.15 -6.91
C PRO A 34 3.71 -1.04 -6.26
N MET A 35 4.76 -1.60 -6.88
CA MET A 35 6.12 -1.48 -6.38
C MET A 35 6.64 -0.04 -6.40
N HIS A 36 6.30 0.75 -7.43
CA HIS A 36 6.60 2.18 -7.43
C HIS A 36 5.91 2.90 -6.27
N ILE A 37 4.62 2.62 -6.04
CA ILE A 37 3.86 3.23 -4.93
C ILE A 37 4.50 2.89 -3.57
N GLY A 38 4.78 1.60 -3.32
CA GLY A 38 5.43 1.17 -2.06
C GLY A 38 6.81 1.80 -1.88
N THR A 39 7.59 1.93 -2.95
CA THR A 39 8.91 2.59 -2.91
C THR A 39 8.79 4.08 -2.62
N ILE A 40 7.80 4.77 -3.20
CA ILE A 40 7.54 6.19 -2.92
C ILE A 40 7.18 6.36 -1.45
N ALA A 41 6.27 5.55 -0.92
CA ALA A 41 5.89 5.59 0.49
C ALA A 41 7.10 5.39 1.41
N ALA A 42 7.91 4.37 1.13
CA ALA A 42 9.11 4.08 1.93
C ALA A 42 10.15 5.20 1.87
N ARG A 43 10.36 5.81 0.70
CA ARG A 43 11.29 6.96 0.54
C ARG A 43 10.79 8.21 1.25
N ARG A 44 9.47 8.44 1.25
CA ARG A 44 8.85 9.56 1.95
C ARG A 44 8.75 9.33 3.46
N GLY A 45 9.01 8.12 3.94
CA GLY A 45 8.89 7.77 5.36
C GLY A 45 7.46 7.84 5.88
N ILE A 46 6.46 7.74 5.00
CA ILE A 46 5.05 7.72 5.42
C ILE A 46 4.65 6.30 5.85
N PRO A 47 3.68 6.17 6.76
CA PRO A 47 3.17 4.88 7.18
C PRO A 47 2.73 3.99 6.02
N MET A 48 3.10 2.71 6.11
CA MET A 48 2.65 1.65 5.19
C MET A 48 1.96 0.53 5.97
N ILE A 49 0.67 0.29 5.68
CA ILE A 49 -0.06 -0.87 6.20
C ILE A 49 -0.12 -1.93 5.11
N VAL A 50 0.38 -3.12 5.39
CA VAL A 50 0.43 -4.24 4.44
C VAL A 50 -0.43 -5.38 4.97
N VAL A 51 -1.49 -5.70 4.26
CA VAL A 51 -2.38 -6.84 4.55
C VAL A 51 -2.10 -7.94 3.54
N ASN A 52 -1.54 -9.05 4.01
CA ASN A 52 -1.30 -10.22 3.17
C ASN A 52 -1.19 -11.49 4.03
N PRO A 53 -1.60 -12.69 3.55
CA PRO A 53 -1.45 -13.92 4.32
C PRO A 53 0.02 -14.25 4.63
N GLU A 54 0.92 -13.94 3.70
CA GLU A 54 2.34 -14.21 3.80
C GLU A 54 3.16 -12.92 3.64
N PRO A 55 4.38 -12.83 4.21
CA PRO A 55 5.28 -11.71 3.95
C PRO A 55 5.54 -11.52 2.45
N ASN A 56 5.70 -10.27 2.04
CA ASN A 56 6.00 -9.88 0.66
C ASN A 56 6.96 -8.67 0.65
N PRO A 57 7.43 -8.21 -0.52
CA PRO A 57 8.35 -7.07 -0.57
C PRO A 57 7.84 -5.81 0.15
N PHE A 58 6.53 -5.62 0.24
CA PHE A 58 5.95 -4.49 0.96
C PHE A 58 6.03 -4.64 2.48
N SER A 59 5.83 -5.85 3.02
CA SER A 59 6.03 -6.07 4.46
C SER A 59 7.48 -5.82 4.86
N ASP A 60 8.43 -6.16 3.98
CA ASP A 60 9.85 -5.84 4.18
C ASP A 60 10.09 -4.32 4.15
N LEU A 61 9.45 -3.59 3.23
CA LEU A 61 9.52 -2.12 3.19
C LEU A 61 8.93 -1.48 4.46
N ALA A 62 7.76 -1.95 4.91
CA ALA A 62 7.12 -1.46 6.14
C ALA A 62 7.99 -1.73 7.38
N GLN A 63 8.59 -2.91 7.47
CA GLN A 63 9.50 -3.25 8.56
C GLN A 63 10.78 -2.42 8.53
N ARG A 64 11.41 -2.27 7.36
CA ARG A 64 12.67 -1.52 7.19
C ARG A 64 12.53 -0.04 7.51
N THR A 65 11.38 0.55 7.19
CA THR A 65 11.13 1.98 7.46
C THR A 65 10.77 2.22 8.93
N GLY A 66 10.27 1.19 9.63
CA GLY A 66 9.82 1.29 11.03
C GLY A 66 8.55 2.11 11.21
N VAL A 67 7.90 2.52 10.11
CA VAL A 67 6.69 3.35 10.11
C VAL A 67 5.62 2.61 9.31
N GLY A 68 4.78 1.85 10.02
CA GLY A 68 3.76 1.01 9.40
C GLY A 68 3.52 -0.30 10.15
N ALA A 69 2.80 -1.21 9.50
CA ALA A 69 2.51 -2.54 10.06
C ALA A 69 2.32 -3.57 8.95
N PHE A 70 2.81 -4.79 9.19
CA PHE A 70 2.40 -5.97 8.45
C PHE A 70 1.32 -6.71 9.23
N LEU A 71 0.17 -6.89 8.60
CA LEU A 71 -1.01 -7.56 9.12
C LEU A 71 -1.16 -8.91 8.41
N ALA A 72 -0.63 -9.95 9.04
CA ALA A 72 -0.72 -11.31 8.52
C ALA A 72 -2.17 -11.79 8.52
N GLY A 73 -2.72 -12.10 7.35
CA GLY A 73 -4.10 -12.56 7.18
C GLY A 73 -4.70 -12.15 5.84
N THR A 74 -5.94 -12.55 5.60
CA THR A 74 -6.64 -12.18 4.37
C THR A 74 -7.18 -10.76 4.42
N ALA A 75 -7.55 -10.21 3.27
CA ALA A 75 -8.28 -8.95 3.20
C ALA A 75 -9.59 -9.00 4.01
N GLY A 76 -10.28 -10.15 3.99
CA GLY A 76 -11.52 -10.34 4.76
C GLY A 76 -11.31 -10.30 6.26
N ASP A 77 -10.13 -10.67 6.75
CA ASP A 77 -9.81 -10.66 8.18
C ASP A 77 -9.50 -9.26 8.71
N TRP A 78 -8.91 -8.40 7.87
CA TRP A 78 -8.28 -7.15 8.30
C TRP A 78 -8.97 -5.89 7.77
N VAL A 79 -9.42 -5.87 6.52
CA VAL A 79 -10.04 -4.66 5.95
C VAL A 79 -11.28 -4.22 6.73
N PRO A 80 -12.20 -5.11 7.16
CA PRO A 80 -13.32 -4.69 8.01
C PRO A 80 -12.87 -4.06 9.33
N LYS A 81 -11.89 -4.66 10.02
CA LYS A 81 -11.36 -4.14 11.28
C LYS A 81 -10.69 -2.77 11.12
N LEU A 82 -9.98 -2.56 10.01
CA LEU A 82 -9.39 -1.27 9.69
C LEU A 82 -10.47 -0.21 9.45
N ALA A 83 -11.55 -0.57 8.75
CA ALA A 83 -12.68 0.33 8.52
C ALA A 83 -13.41 0.68 9.83
N ASP A 84 -13.66 -0.31 10.69
CA ASP A 84 -14.33 -0.13 11.98
C ASP A 84 -13.53 0.74 12.97
N ALA A 85 -12.20 0.81 12.81
CA ALA A 85 -11.33 1.63 13.63
C ALA A 85 -11.32 3.12 13.23
N LEU A 86 -11.86 3.46 12.05
CA LEU A 86 -12.00 4.84 11.61
C LEU A 86 -13.29 5.44 12.21
N PRO A 87 -13.29 6.75 12.53
CA PRO A 87 -14.53 7.41 12.92
C PRO A 87 -15.56 7.26 11.80
N ALA A 88 -16.82 7.06 12.18
CA ALA A 88 -17.93 7.15 11.24
C ALA A 88 -17.90 8.53 10.56
N ALA A 89 -18.09 8.53 9.24
CA ALA A 89 -18.19 9.74 8.44
C ALA A 89 -19.44 10.55 8.78
#